data_AF-C0QRY1-F1
#
_entry.id   AF-C0QRY1-F1
#
_cell.length_a   1.000
_cell.length_b   1.000
_cell.length_c   1.000
_cell.angle_alpha   90.00
_cell.angle_beta   90.00
_cell.angle_gamma   90.00
#
_symmetry.space_group_name_H-M   'P 1'
#
loop_
_entity.id
_entity.type
_entity.pdbx_description
1 polymer ?
#
loop_
_entity_poly.entity_id
_entity_poly.type
_entity_poly.pdbx_seq_one_letter_code
_entity_poly.pdbx_strand_id
1 'polypeptide(L)'
;MFGIGFTELVVIFVVALLVLGPKRLPEVAKTLGKFYREIKSTVDEVKSAVVEDTTKALPKEEDIIPKDLTEEKKDEWEKEFEKEIKKEEYRPKREKISFKNKSKEEKLNDAGNKES
;
A
#
# COMPACT_ATOMS: atom_id res chain seq x y z
N MET A 1 -26.21 -15.01 1.72
CA MET A 1 -27.28 -14.73 2.69
C MET A 1 -26.77 -13.90 3.86
N PHE A 2 -26.30 -12.68 3.59
CA PHE A 2 -25.91 -11.73 4.65
C PHE A 2 -26.21 -10.32 4.18
N GLY A 3 -27.48 -9.93 4.30
CA GLY A 3 -27.89 -8.53 4.23
C GLY A 3 -28.26 -8.12 5.63
N ILE A 4 -27.35 -7.47 6.36
CA ILE A 4 -27.72 -6.76 7.58
C ILE A 4 -28.44 -5.50 7.09
N GLY A 5 -29.76 -5.50 7.23
CA GLY A 5 -30.58 -4.33 6.96
C GLY A 5 -30.46 -3.31 8.08
N PHE A 6 -31.03 -2.13 7.84
CA PHE A 6 -31.10 -1.08 8.85
C PHE A 6 -31.81 -1.56 10.13
N THR A 7 -32.87 -2.35 9.98
CA THR A 7 -33.63 -2.92 11.10
C THR A 7 -32.78 -3.83 11.98
N GLU A 8 -32.01 -4.76 11.38
CA GLU A 8 -31.12 -5.65 12.11
C GLU A 8 -30.04 -4.88 12.88
N LEU A 9 -29.49 -3.83 12.27
CA LEU A 9 -28.49 -2.97 12.92
C LEU A 9 -29.10 -2.24 14.14
N VAL A 10 -30.33 -1.74 14.04
CA VAL A 10 -31.03 -1.11 15.16
C VAL A 10 -31.29 -2.10 16.29
N VAL A 11 -31.69 -3.33 16.00
CA VAL A 11 -31.90 -4.38 17.03
C VAL A 11 -30.60 -4.68 17.77
N ILE A 12 -29.49 -4.88 17.04
CA ILE A 12 -28.17 -5.10 17.65
C ILE A 12 -27.76 -3.89 18.49
N PHE A 13 -28.02 -2.67 18.01
CA PHE A 13 -27.71 -1.45 18.74
C PHE A 13 -28.50 -1.35 20.06
N VAL A 14 -29.79 -1.67 20.06
CA VAL A 14 -30.60 -1.70 21.29
C VAL A 14 -30.05 -2.72 22.28
N VAL A 15 -29.69 -3.93 21.83
CA VAL A 15 -29.07 -4.95 22.69
C VAL A 15 -27.74 -4.45 23.26
N ALA A 16 -26.89 -3.84 22.44
CA ALA A 16 -25.63 -3.24 22.89
C ALA A 16 -25.85 -2.13 23.93
N LEU A 17 -26.88 -1.29 23.75
CA LEU A 17 -27.25 -0.25 24.72
C LEU A 17 -27.77 -0.84 26.04
N LEU A 18 -28.44 -1.99 26.03
CA LEU A 18 -28.87 -2.67 27.25
C LEU A 18 -27.68 -3.26 28.02
N VAL A 19 -26.74 -3.87 27.32
CA VAL A 19 -25.55 -4.50 27.93
C VAL A 19 -24.57 -3.45 28.46
N LEU A 20 -24.24 -2.46 27.63
CA LEU A 20 -23.25 -1.43 27.95
C LEU A 20 -23.87 -0.25 28.73
N GLY A 21 -25.15 0.02 28.50
CA GLY A 21 -25.87 1.19 29.00
C GLY A 21 -25.81 2.38 28.03
N PRO A 22 -26.93 3.09 27.79
CA PRO A 22 -26.96 4.23 26.86
C PRO A 22 -26.12 5.42 27.34
N LYS A 23 -25.89 5.53 28.65
CA LYS A 23 -25.02 6.56 29.24
C LYS A 23 -23.53 6.27 29.02
N ARG A 24 -23.13 4.99 28.91
CA ARG A 24 -21.72 4.59 28.76
C ARG A 24 -21.26 4.59 27.30
N LEU A 25 -22.15 4.35 26.35
CA LEU A 25 -21.84 4.42 24.92
C LEU A 25 -21.14 5.74 24.50
N PRO A 26 -21.62 6.94 24.85
CA PRO A 26 -20.93 8.19 24.51
C PRO A 26 -19.58 8.35 25.24
N GLU A 27 -19.42 7.78 26.42
CA GLU A 27 -18.17 7.79 27.18
C GLU A 27 -17.11 6.92 26.50
N VAL A 28 -17.48 5.69 26.11
CA VAL A 28 -16.61 4.77 25.36
C VAL A 28 -16.25 5.36 23.98
N ALA A 29 -17.23 5.93 23.27
CA ALA A 29 -16.99 6.57 21.98
C ALA A 29 -16.03 7.76 22.08
N LYS A 30 -16.14 8.59 23.14
CA LYS A 30 -15.20 9.69 23.39
C LYS A 30 -13.78 9.19 23.63
N THR A 31 -13.61 8.11 24.40
CA THR A 31 -12.30 7.53 24.70
C THR A 31 -11.68 6.90 23.45
N LEU A 32 -12.44 6.09 22.72
CA LEU A 32 -11.99 5.51 21.44
C LEU A 32 -11.69 6.59 20.40
N GLY A 33 -12.48 7.66 20.33
CA GLY A 33 -12.27 8.76 19.42
C GLY A 33 -10.98 9.53 19.71
N LYS A 34 -10.64 9.75 20.99
CA LYS A 34 -9.36 10.33 21.39
C LYS A 34 -8.19 9.43 20.99
N PHE A 35 -8.27 8.14 21.31
CA PHE A 35 -7.26 7.15 20.95
C PHE A 35 -7.06 7.05 19.44
N TYR A 36 -8.14 7.01 18.65
CA TYR A 36 -8.07 7.01 17.20
C TYR A 36 -7.42 8.28 16.65
N ARG A 37 -7.72 9.45 17.22
CA ARG A 37 -7.11 10.71 16.83
C ARG A 37 -5.61 10.73 17.11
N GLU A 38 -5.19 10.22 18.26
CA GLU A 38 -3.78 10.10 18.64
C GLU A 38 -3.04 9.15 17.70
N ILE A 39 -3.57 7.94 17.46
CA ILE A 39 -3.02 7.00 16.47
C ILE A 39 -2.91 7.67 15.10
N LYS A 40 -3.97 8.32 14.64
CA LYS A 40 -3.99 8.97 13.32
C LYS A 40 -2.90 10.05 13.22
N SER A 41 -2.72 10.87 14.25
CA SER A 41 -1.66 11.89 14.28
C SER A 41 -0.28 11.24 14.17
N THR A 42 -0.01 10.22 14.97
CA THR A 42 1.27 9.50 14.94
C THR A 42 1.51 8.83 13.59
N VAL A 43 0.48 8.22 12.99
CA VAL A 43 0.58 7.63 11.65
C VAL A 43 0.83 8.70 10.60
N ASP A 44 0.17 9.85 10.69
CA ASP A 44 0.37 10.98 9.76
C ASP A 44 1.78 11.59 9.90
N GLU A 45 2.34 11.67 11.11
CA GLU A 45 3.71 12.11 11.39
C GLU A 45 4.75 11.12 10.86
N VAL A 46 4.57 9.82 11.11
CA VAL A 46 5.46 8.76 10.59
C VAL A 46 5.36 8.69 9.06
N LYS A 47 4.15 8.77 8.51
CA LYS A 47 3.95 8.88 7.06
C LYS A 47 4.70 10.08 6.54
N SER A 48 4.58 11.26 7.16
CA SER A 48 5.28 12.47 6.71
C SER A 48 6.80 12.32 6.77
N ALA A 49 7.36 11.70 7.81
CA ALA A 49 8.81 11.45 7.90
C ALA A 49 9.31 10.46 6.83
N VAL A 50 8.61 9.34 6.64
CA VAL A 50 8.98 8.32 5.63
C VAL A 50 8.74 8.84 4.19
N VAL A 51 7.67 9.61 4.02
CA VAL A 51 7.32 10.28 2.77
C VAL A 51 8.33 11.37 2.50
N GLU A 52 8.82 12.15 3.45
CA GLU A 52 9.87 13.16 3.20
C GLU A 52 11.17 12.53 2.65
N ASP A 53 11.54 11.36 3.15
CA ASP A 53 12.68 10.58 2.64
C ASP A 53 12.41 9.95 1.25
N THR A 54 11.15 9.62 0.92
CA THR A 54 10.79 8.94 -0.34
C THR A 54 10.20 9.88 -1.42
N THR A 55 9.64 11.02 -1.06
CA THR A 55 8.93 11.98 -1.95
C THR A 55 9.81 13.04 -2.56
N LYS A 56 11.12 13.00 -2.32
CA LYS A 56 12.04 13.51 -3.35
C LYS A 56 11.94 12.70 -4.66
N ALA A 57 11.35 11.51 -4.66
CA ALA A 57 11.27 10.65 -5.84
C ALA A 57 9.86 10.28 -6.33
N LEU A 58 8.77 10.57 -5.60
CA LEU A 58 7.40 10.30 -6.09
C LEU A 58 6.43 11.45 -5.77
N PRO A 59 5.74 12.02 -6.78
CA PRO A 59 4.75 13.07 -6.59
C PRO A 59 3.54 12.55 -5.81
N LYS A 60 3.03 13.35 -4.86
CA LYS A 60 1.80 13.04 -4.12
C LYS A 60 0.63 12.97 -5.12
N GLU A 61 -0.21 11.95 -5.00
CA GLU A 61 -1.38 11.74 -5.88
C GLU A 61 -2.31 12.96 -6.00
N GLU A 62 -2.32 13.83 -4.99
CA GLU A 62 -3.11 15.07 -4.97
C GLU A 62 -2.52 16.21 -5.84
N ASP A 63 -1.25 16.11 -6.27
CA ASP A 63 -0.63 17.04 -7.25
C ASP A 63 -0.76 16.55 -8.70
N ILE A 64 -1.22 15.30 -8.91
CA ILE A 64 -1.34 14.68 -10.23
C ILE A 64 -2.60 15.18 -10.97
N ILE A 65 -3.63 15.62 -10.23
CA ILE A 65 -4.87 16.13 -10.81
C ILE A 65 -5.06 17.59 -10.38
N PRO A 66 -4.73 18.57 -11.24
CA PRO A 66 -4.97 19.97 -10.95
C PRO A 66 -6.46 20.19 -10.65
N LYS A 67 -6.76 20.83 -9.51
CA LYS A 67 -8.14 21.14 -9.06
C LYS A 67 -8.94 22.05 -10.02
N ASP A 68 -8.28 22.60 -11.04
CA ASP A 68 -8.85 23.45 -12.10
C ASP A 68 -8.66 22.84 -13.52
N LEU A 69 -8.83 21.52 -13.69
CA LEU A 69 -8.93 20.93 -15.03
C LEU A 69 -10.33 21.16 -15.62
N THR A 70 -10.45 22.13 -16.52
CA THR A 70 -11.53 22.13 -17.52
C THR A 70 -11.37 20.88 -18.40
N GLU A 71 -12.48 20.30 -18.88
CA GLU A 71 -12.44 19.07 -19.71
C GLU A 71 -11.44 19.18 -20.88
N GLU A 72 -11.28 20.37 -21.44
CA GLU A 72 -10.34 20.67 -22.53
C GLU A 72 -8.86 20.42 -22.17
N LYS A 73 -8.44 20.74 -20.94
CA LYS A 73 -7.06 20.52 -20.47
C LYS A 73 -6.81 19.10 -20.01
N LYS A 74 -7.86 18.37 -19.66
CA LYS A 74 -7.77 16.96 -19.26
C LYS A 74 -7.35 16.08 -20.42
N ASP A 75 -7.92 16.33 -21.60
CA ASP A 75 -7.61 15.58 -22.82
C ASP A 75 -6.18 15.83 -23.33
N GLU A 76 -5.67 17.05 -23.17
CA GLU A 76 -4.27 17.35 -23.50
C GLU A 76 -3.31 16.63 -22.57
N TRP A 77 -3.62 16.63 -21.27
CA TRP A 77 -2.83 15.97 -20.24
C TRP A 77 -2.83 14.44 -20.39
N GLU A 78 -3.99 13.83 -20.71
CA GLU A 78 -4.08 12.39 -21.00
C GLU A 78 -3.29 11.99 -22.25
N LYS A 79 -3.32 12.81 -23.31
CA LYS A 79 -2.53 12.56 -24.54
C LYS A 79 -1.02 12.68 -24.31
N GLU A 80 -0.61 13.61 -23.47
CA GLU A 80 0.80 13.81 -23.13
C GLU A 80 1.31 12.72 -22.19
N PHE A 81 0.50 12.32 -21.20
CA PHE A 81 0.78 11.19 -20.32
C PHE A 81 0.88 9.86 -21.07
N GLU A 82 -0.04 9.57 -22.00
CA GLU A 82 0.04 8.36 -22.82
C GLU A 82 1.28 8.32 -23.73
N LYS A 83 1.72 9.47 -24.25
CA LYS A 83 2.94 9.56 -25.07
C LYS A 83 4.18 9.24 -24.25
N GLU A 84 4.24 9.71 -23.01
CA GLU A 84 5.37 9.47 -22.10
C GLU A 84 5.41 8.00 -21.67
N ILE A 85 4.26 7.40 -21.30
CA ILE A 85 4.14 5.97 -20.95
C ILE A 85 4.53 5.06 -22.12
N LYS A 86 4.07 5.36 -23.34
CA LYS A 86 4.42 4.56 -24.55
C LYS A 86 5.89 4.69 -24.95
N LYS A 87 6.60 5.72 -24.49
CA LYS A 87 8.04 5.92 -24.73
C LYS A 87 8.91 5.02 -23.83
N GLU A 88 8.44 4.73 -22.62
CA GLU A 88 9.16 3.92 -21.63
C GLU A 88 8.99 2.40 -21.89
N GLU A 89 7.93 1.98 -22.58
CA GLU A 89 7.62 0.58 -22.88
C GLU A 89 8.28 0.06 -24.19
N TYR A 90 9.59 0.25 -24.34
CA TYR A 90 10.39 -0.60 -25.24
C TYR A 90 11.77 -0.92 -24.67
N ARG A 91 11.79 -1.88 -23.73
CA ARG A 91 13.01 -2.61 -23.37
C ARG A 91 12.79 -4.12 -23.47
N PRO A 92 12.86 -4.73 -24.66
CA PRO A 92 13.09 -6.16 -24.74
C PRO A 92 14.58 -6.41 -24.49
N LYS A 93 14.94 -6.86 -23.27
CA LYS A 93 16.20 -7.61 -23.06
C LYS A 93 15.98 -8.73 -22.05
N ARG A 94 15.34 -9.80 -22.53
CA ARG A 94 15.72 -11.15 -22.09
C ARG A 94 17.08 -11.45 -22.72
N GLU A 95 18.15 -10.91 -22.15
CA GLU A 95 19.51 -11.30 -22.53
C GLU A 95 20.08 -12.21 -21.45
N LYS A 96 20.35 -13.43 -21.91
CA LYS A 96 20.83 -14.64 -21.25
C LYS A 96 21.70 -14.37 -20.03
N ILE A 97 21.25 -14.82 -18.86
CA ILE A 97 22.16 -15.05 -17.75
C ILE A 97 22.90 -16.37 -18.03
N SER A 98 24.04 -16.27 -18.72
CA SER A 98 25.08 -17.29 -18.65
C SER A 98 25.75 -17.19 -17.28
N PHE A 99 25.21 -17.86 -16.26
CA PHE A 99 25.99 -18.13 -15.06
C PHE A 99 27.10 -19.12 -15.42
N LYS A 100 28.26 -18.54 -15.73
CA LYS A 100 29.55 -19.20 -15.82
C LYS A 100 29.87 -19.79 -14.44
N ASN A 101 29.40 -21.01 -14.19
CA ASN A 101 29.89 -21.85 -13.10
C ASN A 101 31.35 -22.20 -13.40
N LYS A 102 32.23 -21.29 -13.02
CA LYS A 102 33.68 -21.47 -12.97
C LYS A 102 34.20 -20.99 -11.62
N SER A 103 33.70 -21.63 -10.57
CA SER A 103 34.43 -21.88 -9.32
C SER A 103 34.48 -23.41 -9.11
N LYS A 104 35.30 -24.07 -9.95
CA LYS A 104 36.26 -25.10 -9.50
C LYS A 104 36.84 -24.60 -8.16
N GLU A 105 37.00 -25.37 -7.08
CA GLU A 105 38.04 -26.39 -7.03
C GLU A 105 38.04 -27.25 -5.74
N GLU A 106 36.99 -27.33 -4.93
CA GLU A 106 37.15 -27.88 -3.56
C GLU A 106 36.31 -29.10 -3.17
N LYS A 107 35.80 -29.95 -4.08
CA LYS A 107 35.20 -31.25 -3.67
C LYS A 107 35.43 -32.42 -4.63
N LEU A 108 36.57 -32.44 -5.33
CA LEU A 108 37.00 -33.59 -6.14
C LEU A 108 37.98 -34.54 -5.42
N ASN A 109 38.19 -34.37 -4.11
CA ASN A 109 39.23 -35.10 -3.38
C ASN A 109 38.73 -36.09 -2.31
N ASP A 110 37.48 -36.58 -2.37
CA ASP A 110 36.98 -37.53 -1.36
C ASP A 110 36.10 -38.70 -1.87
N ALA A 111 35.94 -38.88 -3.18
CA ALA A 111 35.12 -39.99 -3.72
C ALA A 111 35.86 -40.92 -4.68
N GLY A 112 37.17 -40.73 -4.87
CA GLY A 112 37.91 -41.50 -5.85
C GLY A 112 39.39 -41.53 -5.56
N ASN A 113 39.81 -42.02 -4.38
CA ASN A 113 41.07 -42.75 -4.22
C ASN A 113 41.21 -43.35 -2.81
N LYS A 114 40.40 -44.36 -2.50
CA LYS A 114 40.84 -45.47 -1.63
C LYS A 114 40.36 -46.75 -2.29
N GLU A 115 41.13 -47.18 -3.28
CA GLU A 115 41.25 -48.60 -3.63
C GLU A 115 41.67 -49.36 -2.37
N SER A 116 40.95 -50.42 -2.03
CA SER A 116 41.42 -51.68 -1.44
C SER A 116 40.25 -52.66 -1.41
#